data_AF-A0A4D7DJ10-F1
#
_entry.id   AF-A0A4D7DJ10-F1
#
_cell.length_a   1.000
_cell.length_b   1.000
_cell.length_c   1.000
_cell.angle_alpha   90.00
_cell.angle_beta   90.00
_cell.angle_gamma   90.00
#
_symmetry.space_group_name_H-M   'P 1'
#
loop_
_entity.id
_entity.type
_entity.pdbx_description
1 polymer ?
#
loop_
_entity_poly.entity_id
_entity_poly.type
_entity_poly.pdbx_seq_one_letter_code
_entity_poly.pdbx_strand_id
1 'polypeptide(L)'
;MEFGRYLVLSTVHVCMKTADLLDAWAVLEPSSRPLAVASTHYGWFIPTREAEEPDRQQIPEEVLAAMRFGRDQGCDYLLFDCDADEITSLTVFPW
;
A
#
# COMPACT_ATOMS: atom_id res chain seq x y z
N MET A 1 23.99 -8.86 -0.56
CA MET A 1 22.89 -9.33 0.32
C MET A 1 22.37 -8.10 1.04
N GLU A 2 21.06 -7.89 1.02
CA GLU A 2 20.38 -6.72 1.58
C GLU A 2 19.20 -7.20 2.42
N PHE A 3 18.91 -6.49 3.51
CA PHE A 3 17.75 -6.73 4.36
C PHE A 3 16.88 -5.48 4.36
N GLY A 4 15.57 -5.66 4.21
CA GLY A 4 14.59 -4.57 4.26
C GLY A 4 13.64 -4.72 5.44
N ARG A 5 12.93 -3.64 5.74
CA ARG A 5 11.88 -3.61 6.76
C ARG A 5 10.52 -3.38 6.11
N TYR A 6 9.50 -4.01 6.68
CA TYR A 6 8.12 -3.72 6.31
C TYR A 6 7.32 -3.31 7.53
N LEU A 7 6.30 -2.48 7.30
CA LEU A 7 5.35 -2.05 8.31
C LEU A 7 3.98 -2.67 8.00
N VAL A 8 3.33 -3.24 9.01
CA VAL A 8 1.97 -3.76 8.87
C VAL A 8 0.99 -2.69 9.32
N LEU A 9 -0.02 -2.42 8.50
CA LEU A 9 -1.05 -1.41 8.72
C LEU A 9 -2.42 -2.06 8.59
N SER A 10 -3.39 -1.61 9.38
CA SER A 10 -4.76 -2.08 9.21
C SER A 10 -5.30 -1.79 7.81
N THR A 11 -6.05 -2.74 7.25
CA THR A 11 -6.78 -2.57 5.98
C THR A 11 -7.76 -1.39 6.01
N VAL A 12 -8.19 -0.94 7.20
CA VAL A 12 -9.08 0.22 7.33
C VAL A 12 -8.50 1.53 6.78
N HIS A 13 -7.18 1.58 6.51
CA HIS A 13 -6.51 2.74 5.90
C HIS A 13 -6.62 2.80 4.38
N VAL A 14 -7.19 1.77 3.76
CA VAL A 14 -7.53 1.73 2.35
C VAL A 14 -9.05 1.85 2.25
N CYS A 15 -9.63 2.49 1.23
CA CYS A 15 -11.08 2.44 1.04
C CYS A 15 -11.48 1.26 0.14
N MET A 16 -12.73 0.79 0.22
CA MET A 16 -13.20 -0.37 -0.56
C MET A 16 -12.96 -0.23 -2.08
N LYS A 17 -13.16 0.97 -2.64
CA LYS A 17 -12.86 1.26 -4.05
C LYS A 17 -11.36 1.07 -4.36
N THR A 18 -10.49 1.48 -3.44
CA THR A 18 -9.05 1.31 -3.60
C THR A 18 -8.63 -0.14 -3.39
N ALA A 19 -9.31 -0.89 -2.53
CA ALA A 19 -9.13 -2.33 -2.40
C ALA A 19 -9.31 -3.05 -3.75
N ASP A 20 -10.42 -2.76 -4.44
CA ASP A 20 -10.70 -3.29 -5.78
C ASP A 20 -9.60 -2.91 -6.79
N LEU A 21 -9.05 -1.70 -6.69
CA LEU A 21 -7.92 -1.27 -7.53
C LEU A 21 -6.63 -2.04 -7.23
N LEU A 22 -6.31 -2.25 -5.94
CA LEU A 22 -5.13 -3.01 -5.53
C LEU A 22 -5.23 -4.48 -5.96
N ASP A 23 -6.42 -5.08 -5.87
CA ASP A 23 -6.69 -6.42 -6.40
C ASP A 23 -6.52 -6.49 -7.91
N ALA A 24 -7.07 -5.51 -8.64
CA ALA A 24 -6.91 -5.43 -10.08
C ALA A 24 -5.43 -5.28 -10.47
N TRP A 25 -4.66 -4.44 -9.76
CA TRP A 25 -3.23 -4.27 -10.04
C TRP A 25 -2.42 -5.51 -9.68
N ALA A 26 -2.78 -6.26 -8.63
CA ALA A 26 -2.05 -7.46 -8.21
C ALA A 26 -1.99 -8.55 -9.30
N VAL A 27 -2.98 -8.58 -10.22
CA VAL A 27 -3.08 -9.57 -11.30
C VAL A 27 -2.54 -9.09 -12.67
N LEU A 28 -2.22 -7.81 -12.84
CA LEU A 28 -1.65 -7.28 -14.10
C LEU A 28 -0.19 -7.72 -14.29
N GLU A 29 0.38 -7.59 -15.48
CA GLU A 29 1.83 -7.74 -15.63
C GLU A 29 2.58 -6.63 -14.85
N PRO A 30 3.74 -6.92 -14.18
CA PRO A 30 4.44 -5.93 -13.35
C PRO A 30 4.74 -4.60 -14.04
N SER A 31 5.06 -4.63 -15.34
CA SER A 31 5.34 -3.44 -16.15
C SER A 31 4.10 -2.59 -16.50
N SER A 32 2.91 -3.09 -16.20
CA SER A 32 1.63 -2.44 -16.53
C SER A 32 0.90 -1.92 -15.30
N ARG A 33 1.48 -2.06 -14.11
CA ARG A 33 0.89 -1.61 -12.85
C ARG A 33 1.48 -0.24 -12.47
N PRO A 34 0.68 0.74 -12.03
CA PRO A 34 1.20 2.01 -11.50
C PRO A 34 1.89 1.82 -10.14
N LEU A 35 1.58 0.74 -9.43
CA LEU A 35 2.19 0.37 -8.16
C LEU A 35 2.46 -1.14 -8.14
N ALA A 36 3.63 -1.54 -7.64
CA ALA A 36 3.97 -2.95 -7.48
C ALA A 36 3.19 -3.55 -6.30
N VAL A 37 2.00 -4.07 -6.56
CA VAL A 37 1.13 -4.70 -5.55
C VAL A 37 1.26 -6.21 -5.60
N ALA A 38 1.54 -6.86 -4.48
CA ALA A 38 1.38 -8.30 -4.34
C ALA A 38 0.18 -8.60 -3.44
N SER A 39 -0.72 -9.46 -3.91
CA SER A 39 -1.77 -10.04 -3.07
C SER A 39 -1.16 -11.15 -2.20
N THR A 40 -1.48 -11.13 -0.92
CA THR A 40 -1.09 -12.12 0.08
C THR A 40 -2.34 -12.69 0.74
N HIS A 41 -2.18 -13.69 1.62
CA HIS A 41 -3.31 -14.19 2.40
C HIS A 41 -3.92 -13.14 3.34
N TYR A 42 -3.12 -12.16 3.78
CA TYR A 42 -3.49 -11.17 4.78
C TYR A 42 -3.99 -9.85 4.18
N GLY A 43 -3.67 -9.60 2.91
CA GLY A 43 -4.01 -8.37 2.19
C GLY A 43 -2.92 -8.00 1.18
N TRP A 44 -2.62 -6.70 1.03
CA TRP A 44 -1.74 -6.20 -0.03
C TRP A 44 -0.37 -5.79 0.47
N PHE A 45 0.67 -6.31 -0.19
CA PHE A 45 2.06 -5.92 0.05
C PHE A 45 2.52 -4.94 -1.02
N ILE A 46 2.94 -3.75 -0.63
CA ILE A 46 3.32 -2.65 -1.54
C ILE A 46 4.63 -1.98 -1.12
N PRO A 47 5.42 -1.42 -2.05
CA PRO A 47 6.61 -0.66 -1.70
C PRO A 47 6.22 0.70 -1.10
N THR A 48 7.05 1.23 -0.20
CA THR A 48 6.89 2.61 0.28
C THR A 48 7.48 3.63 -0.68
N ARG A 49 8.41 3.22 -1.58
CA ARG A 49 9.15 4.09 -2.52
C ARG A 49 8.26 5.11 -3.21
N GLU A 50 8.77 6.32 -3.43
CA GLU A 50 7.99 7.37 -4.08
C GLU A 50 7.66 6.94 -5.51
N ALA A 51 6.39 7.08 -5.89
CA ALA A 51 5.94 6.77 -7.24
C ALA A 51 6.32 7.92 -8.18
N GLU A 52 6.82 7.58 -9.36
CA GLU A 52 7.18 8.55 -10.39
C GLU A 52 5.95 8.92 -11.24
N GLU A 53 6.01 10.07 -11.91
CA GLU A 53 4.99 10.43 -12.91
C GLU A 53 5.18 9.58 -14.18
N PRO A 54 4.10 9.11 -14.84
CA PRO A 54 2.69 9.43 -14.59
C PRO A 54 1.98 8.50 -13.61
N ASP A 55 2.65 7.45 -13.11
CA ASP A 55 2.03 6.41 -12.27
C ASP A 55 1.50 6.95 -10.95
N ARG A 56 2.19 7.93 -10.37
CA ARG A 56 1.75 8.62 -9.15
C ARG A 56 0.32 9.17 -9.24
N GLN A 57 -0.12 9.67 -10.41
CA GLN A 57 -1.47 10.20 -10.60
C GLN A 57 -2.57 9.12 -10.53
N GLN A 58 -2.20 7.86 -10.71
CA GLN A 58 -3.11 6.72 -10.66
C GLN A 58 -3.24 6.14 -9.26
N ILE A 59 -2.31 6.48 -8.35
CA ILE A 59 -2.30 5.97 -6.97
C ILE A 59 -3.22 6.84 -6.09
N PRO A 60 -4.20 6.24 -5.39
CA PRO A 60 -5.06 6.97 -4.47
C PRO A 60 -4.29 7.68 -3.35
N GLU A 61 -4.80 8.85 -2.93
CA GLU A 61 -4.12 9.71 -1.95
C GLU A 61 -3.87 9.01 -0.61
N GLU A 62 -4.80 8.17 -0.17
CA GLU A 62 -4.67 7.40 1.07
C GLU A 62 -3.53 6.37 1.00
N VAL A 63 -3.31 5.77 -0.18
CA VAL A 63 -2.20 4.84 -0.41
C VAL A 63 -0.87 5.61 -0.46
N LEU A 64 -0.83 6.77 -1.13
CA LEU A 64 0.34 7.65 -1.12
C LEU A 64 0.69 8.13 0.30
N ALA A 65 -0.31 8.45 1.12
CA ALA A 65 -0.12 8.84 2.51
C ALA A 65 0.45 7.69 3.35
N ALA A 66 -0.09 6.47 3.20
CA ALA A 66 0.44 5.28 3.86
C ALA A 66 1.88 4.97 3.42
N MET A 67 2.18 5.03 2.12
CA MET A 67 3.53 4.84 1.55
C MET A 67 4.52 5.83 2.15
N ARG A 68 4.14 7.11 2.23
CA ARG A 68 4.95 8.14 2.90
C ARG A 68 5.16 7.82 4.38
N PHE A 69 4.10 7.45 5.10
CA PHE A 69 4.19 7.10 6.52
C PHE A 69 5.18 5.95 6.75
N GLY A 70 5.08 4.86 5.98
CA GLY A 70 6.03 3.74 6.07
C GLY A 70 7.47 4.16 5.79
N ARG A 71 7.67 5.02 4.78
CA ARG A 71 8.99 5.58 4.45
C ARG A 71 9.56 6.43 5.58
N ASP A 72 8.73 7.26 6.21
CA ASP A 72 9.12 8.11 7.34
C ASP A 72 9.49 7.28 8.58
N GLN A 73 8.99 6.03 8.68
CA GLN A 73 9.40 5.04 9.69
C GLN A 73 10.64 4.20 9.28
N GLY A 74 11.23 4.47 8.12
CA GLY A 74 12.37 3.72 7.59
C GLY A 74 12.02 2.30 7.11
N CYS A 75 10.78 2.08 6.66
CA CYS A 75 10.34 0.83 6.05
C CYS A 75 10.33 0.92 4.53
N ASP A 76 10.72 -0.15 3.86
CA ASP A 76 10.79 -0.28 2.40
C ASP A 76 9.46 -0.75 1.80
N TYR A 77 8.64 -1.41 2.62
CA TYR A 77 7.35 -1.98 2.22
C TYR A 77 6.27 -1.77 3.28
N LEU A 78 5.02 -1.89 2.84
CA LEU A 78 3.84 -1.97 3.67
C LEU A 78 3.13 -3.30 3.43
N LEU A 79 2.52 -3.84 4.47
CA LEU A 79 1.48 -4.87 4.38
C LEU A 79 0.20 -4.28 4.94
N PHE A 80 -0.85 -4.18 4.12
CA PHE A 80 -2.20 -3.95 4.63
C PHE A 80 -2.78 -5.28 5.09
N ASP A 81 -3.16 -5.37 6.36
CA ASP A 81 -3.65 -6.58 7.03
C ASP A 81 -4.92 -6.25 7.83
N CYS A 82 -5.96 -7.08 7.76
CA CYS A 82 -7.21 -6.81 8.47
C CYS A 82 -7.08 -6.93 10.00
N ASP A 83 -6.07 -7.65 10.49
CA ASP A 83 -5.84 -7.86 11.93
C ASP A 83 -4.80 -6.88 12.52
N ALA A 84 -4.25 -5.98 11.70
CA ALA A 84 -3.27 -4.99 12.14
C ALA A 84 -3.90 -3.75 12.78
N ASP A 85 -3.07 -3.01 13.53
CA ASP A 85 -3.49 -1.82 14.24
C ASP A 85 -3.78 -0.62 13.31
N GLU A 86 -4.72 0.21 13.76
CA GLU A 86 -4.99 1.51 13.18
C GLU A 86 -3.92 2.53 13.56
N ILE A 87 -3.52 3.36 12.61
CA ILE A 87 -2.61 4.47 12.80
C ILE A 87 -3.40 5.78 12.83
N THR A 88 -3.39 6.47 13.98
CA THR A 88 -4.15 7.70 14.21
C THR A 88 -3.85 8.82 13.22
N SER A 89 -2.66 8.86 12.62
CA SER A 89 -2.26 9.87 11.63
C SER A 89 -2.66 9.54 10.19
N LEU A 90 -3.26 8.38 9.94
CA LEU A 90 -3.76 7.98 8.62
C LEU A 90 -5.29 8.01 8.61
N THR A 91 -5.87 8.25 7.44
CA THR A 91 -7.32 8.21 7.26
C THR A 91 -7.84 6.80 7.55
N VAL A 92 -9.00 6.70 8.21
CA VAL A 92 -9.72 5.45 8.46
C VAL A 92 -11.02 5.47 7.66
N PHE A 93 -11.31 4.36 6.98
CA PHE A 93 -12.51 4.16 6.18
C PHE A 93 -13.41 3.08 6.80
N PRO A 94 -14.74 3.15 6.59
CA PRO A 94 -15.63 2.04 6.93
C PRO A 94 -15.43 0.87 5.95
N TRP A 95 -15.38 -0.36 6.48
CA TRP A 95 -15.25 -1.62 5.74
C TRP A 95 -16.41 -2.57 6.05
#